data_AF-A0A3D0CFL8-F1
#
_entry.id   AF-A0A3D0CFL8-F1
#
_cell.length_a   1.000
_cell.length_b   1.000
_cell.length_c   1.000
_cell.angle_alpha   90.00
_cell.angle_beta   90.00
_cell.angle_gamma   90.00
#
_symmetry.space_group_name_H-M   'P 1'
#
loop_
_entity.id
_entity.type
_entity.pdbx_description
1 polymer ?
#
loop_
_entity_poly.entity_id
_entity_poly.type
_entity_poly.pdbx_seq_one_letter_code
_entity_poly.pdbx_strand_id
1 'polypeptide(L)'
;NDDGSLIINKKILHLFEFYLSAMGEESIEVIITRIKSSLREQLTAQALDEALHILEGYLQYRNEITALKQAYNQAIGANDYSLENVINARDELIEARWRFLSKDVIAAFFAQEDDYENYMLGIASITKDNSLSKEQKDNAISLLNTQAPSWLIEQQKSANQLNEYRQHHSELISQGASEDEIRALREQEFSIDASDRLSTLDAQRLLWQQRLSEYRVELATILAIEPDRQAQQAMVDELRSRHFNAQETRRVNALDSSYL
;
A
#
# COMPACT_ATOMS: atom_id res chain seq x y z
N ASN A 1 -18.53 9.91 27.42
CA ASN A 1 -19.13 11.20 26.97
C ASN A 1 -19.60 11.95 28.22
N ASP A 2 -20.25 13.10 28.08
CA ASP A 2 -20.63 13.98 29.20
C ASP A 2 -21.61 13.34 30.21
N ASP A 3 -22.35 12.30 29.80
CA ASP A 3 -23.26 11.53 30.67
C ASP A 3 -22.60 10.32 31.34
N GLY A 4 -21.32 10.06 31.05
CA GLY A 4 -20.57 8.92 31.60
C GLY A 4 -20.69 7.62 30.83
N SER A 5 -21.42 7.58 29.70
CA SER A 5 -21.50 6.43 28.79
C SER A 5 -20.25 6.28 27.92
N LEU A 6 -20.06 5.07 27.40
CA LEU A 6 -18.93 4.74 26.53
C LEU A 6 -19.10 5.38 25.15
N ILE A 7 -18.06 6.04 24.66
CA ILE A 7 -17.99 6.44 23.26
C ILE A 7 -17.49 5.24 22.46
N ILE A 8 -18.41 4.53 21.81
CA ILE A 8 -18.09 3.35 21.00
C ILE A 8 -17.32 3.80 19.75
N ASN A 9 -16.05 3.39 19.63
CA ASN A 9 -15.20 3.67 18.49
C ASN A 9 -14.14 2.56 18.31
N LYS A 10 -13.44 2.58 17.16
CA LYS A 10 -12.43 1.58 16.78
C LYS A 10 -11.29 1.42 17.80
N LYS A 11 -11.00 2.40 18.67
CA LYS A 11 -9.95 2.26 19.71
C LYS A 11 -10.26 1.16 20.71
N ILE A 12 -11.54 0.89 20.98
CA ILE A 12 -11.96 -0.22 21.86
C ILE A 12 -11.55 -1.54 21.22
N LEU A 13 -11.86 -1.73 19.93
CA LEU A 13 -11.43 -2.91 19.18
C LEU A 13 -9.90 -3.05 19.17
N HIS A 14 -9.17 -1.97 18.91
CA HIS A 14 -7.70 -2.00 18.93
C HIS A 14 -7.14 -2.40 20.30
N LEU A 15 -7.76 -1.96 21.39
CA LEU A 15 -7.36 -2.38 22.73
C LEU A 15 -7.59 -3.89 22.94
N PHE A 16 -8.73 -4.42 22.50
CA PHE A 16 -9.00 -5.87 22.57
C PHE A 16 -7.97 -6.64 21.74
N GLU A 17 -7.77 -6.25 20.48
CA GLU A 17 -6.83 -6.90 19.57
C GLU A 17 -5.38 -6.83 20.06
N PHE A 18 -4.98 -5.71 20.68
CA PHE A 18 -3.65 -5.57 21.28
C PHE A 18 -3.40 -6.67 22.32
N TYR A 19 -4.32 -6.88 23.27
CA TYR A 19 -4.16 -7.92 24.27
C TYR A 19 -4.35 -9.33 23.70
N LEU A 20 -5.29 -9.51 22.76
CA LEU A 20 -5.52 -10.80 22.09
C LEU A 20 -4.37 -11.21 21.18
N SER A 21 -3.48 -10.29 20.78
CA SER A 21 -2.28 -10.62 20.02
C SER A 21 -1.29 -11.52 20.81
N ALA A 22 -1.37 -11.53 22.14
CA ALA A 22 -0.58 -12.42 23.01
C ALA A 22 -1.14 -13.86 23.11
N MET A 23 -2.22 -14.17 22.38
CA MET A 23 -2.77 -15.53 22.33
C MET A 23 -1.73 -16.53 21.81
N GLY A 24 -1.50 -17.59 22.58
CA GLY A 24 -0.48 -18.61 22.31
C GLY A 24 0.77 -18.46 23.17
N GLU A 25 1.00 -17.26 23.73
CA GLU A 25 2.03 -17.01 24.75
C GLU A 25 1.44 -17.04 26.16
N GLU A 26 0.20 -16.54 26.30
CA GLU A 26 -0.56 -16.55 27.56
C GLU A 26 -1.91 -17.27 27.39
N SER A 27 -2.50 -17.71 28.52
CA SER A 27 -3.85 -18.27 28.52
C SER A 27 -4.91 -17.19 28.26
N ILE A 28 -6.04 -17.58 27.67
CA ILE A 28 -7.11 -16.63 27.35
C ILE A 28 -7.69 -15.97 28.60
N GLU A 29 -7.71 -16.66 29.75
CA GLU A 29 -8.18 -16.12 31.03
C GLU A 29 -7.28 -14.99 31.54
N VAL A 30 -5.95 -15.12 31.37
CA VAL A 30 -4.98 -14.08 31.72
C VAL A 30 -5.17 -12.87 30.83
N ILE A 31 -5.29 -13.09 29.52
CA ILE A 31 -5.51 -12.02 28.53
C ILE A 31 -6.80 -11.25 28.85
N ILE A 32 -7.92 -11.95 29.07
CA ILE A 32 -9.20 -11.32 29.45
C ILE A 32 -9.05 -10.53 30.75
N THR A 33 -8.31 -11.04 31.74
CA THR A 33 -8.08 -10.34 33.00
C THR A 33 -7.32 -9.02 32.78
N ARG A 34 -6.29 -9.02 31.92
CA ARG A 34 -5.55 -7.80 31.55
C ARG A 34 -6.42 -6.78 30.86
N ILE A 35 -7.26 -7.20 29.90
CA ILE A 35 -8.23 -6.31 29.23
C ILE A 35 -9.16 -5.67 30.28
N LYS A 36 -9.75 -6.48 31.16
CA LYS A 36 -10.65 -6.01 32.22
C LYS A 36 -9.96 -5.01 33.16
N SER A 37 -8.70 -5.25 33.53
CA SER A 37 -7.92 -4.29 34.34
C SER A 37 -7.72 -2.97 33.61
N SER A 38 -7.26 -3.03 32.37
CA SER A 38 -7.00 -1.85 31.54
C SER A 38 -8.26 -0.99 31.34
N LEU A 39 -9.43 -1.62 31.14
CA LEU A 39 -10.71 -0.90 31.01
C LEU A 39 -11.12 -0.24 32.32
N ARG A 40 -10.96 -0.92 33.47
CA ARG A 40 -11.30 -0.38 34.79
C ARG A 40 -10.51 0.86 35.16
N GLU A 41 -9.27 0.96 34.70
CA GLU A 41 -8.39 2.10 34.97
C GLU A 41 -8.79 3.36 34.16
N GLN A 42 -9.53 3.19 33.06
CA GLN A 42 -9.79 4.25 32.09
C GLN A 42 -11.26 4.69 32.05
N LEU A 43 -12.18 3.84 32.51
CA LEU A 43 -13.63 4.02 32.31
C LEU A 43 -14.37 4.25 33.63
N THR A 44 -15.47 5.00 33.54
CA THR A 44 -16.48 5.10 34.59
C THR A 44 -17.17 3.75 34.79
N ALA A 45 -17.89 3.57 35.90
CA ALA A 45 -18.61 2.33 36.17
C ALA A 45 -19.60 1.95 35.05
N GLN A 46 -20.34 2.93 34.51
CA GLN A 46 -21.29 2.69 33.42
C GLN A 46 -20.57 2.34 32.11
N ALA A 47 -19.59 3.16 31.68
CA ALA A 47 -18.85 2.89 30.46
C ALA A 47 -18.06 1.57 30.53
N LEU A 48 -17.62 1.17 31.73
CA LEU A 48 -16.99 -0.12 31.95
C LEU A 48 -17.97 -1.27 31.70
N ASP A 49 -19.18 -1.21 32.24
CA ASP A 49 -20.19 -2.27 32.03
C ASP A 49 -20.51 -2.43 30.52
N GLU A 50 -20.70 -1.31 29.83
CA GLU A 50 -20.87 -1.28 28.38
C GLU A 50 -19.67 -1.90 27.64
N ALA A 51 -18.44 -1.52 28.00
CA ALA A 51 -17.23 -2.06 27.38
C ALA A 51 -17.04 -3.56 27.63
N LEU A 52 -17.41 -4.04 28.82
CA LEU A 52 -17.35 -5.47 29.16
C LEU A 52 -18.37 -6.29 28.39
N HIS A 53 -19.57 -5.74 28.17
CA HIS A 53 -20.59 -6.37 27.32
C HIS A 53 -20.11 -6.47 25.86
N ILE A 54 -19.49 -5.41 25.33
CA ILE A 54 -18.90 -5.41 23.99
C ILE A 54 -17.77 -6.44 23.89
N LEU A 55 -16.90 -6.54 24.92
CA LEU A 55 -15.83 -7.55 24.96
C LEU A 55 -16.38 -8.97 24.89
N GLU A 56 -17.44 -9.28 25.64
CA GLU A 56 -18.08 -10.59 25.62
C GLU A 56 -18.60 -10.95 24.22
N GLY A 57 -19.38 -10.06 23.62
CA GLY A 57 -19.88 -10.25 22.25
C GLY A 57 -18.74 -10.39 21.23
N TYR A 58 -17.66 -9.62 21.39
CA TYR A 58 -16.50 -9.71 20.52
C TYR A 58 -15.76 -11.06 20.61
N LEU A 59 -15.63 -11.61 21.82
CA LEU A 59 -15.04 -12.94 22.00
C LEU A 59 -15.92 -14.05 21.41
N GLN A 60 -17.25 -13.94 21.55
CA GLN A 60 -18.19 -14.87 20.91
C GLN A 60 -18.09 -14.80 19.38
N TYR A 61 -18.02 -13.59 18.82
CA TYR A 61 -17.77 -13.37 17.39
C TYR A 61 -16.47 -14.05 16.92
N ARG A 62 -15.35 -13.90 17.63
CA ARG A 62 -14.08 -14.55 17.25
C ARG A 62 -14.14 -16.08 17.30
N ASN A 63 -14.88 -16.63 18.26
CA ASN A 63 -15.11 -18.08 18.33
C ASN A 63 -15.92 -18.56 17.12
N GLU A 64 -16.97 -17.85 16.74
CA GLU A 64 -17.78 -18.17 15.55
C GLU A 64 -16.94 -18.10 14.27
N ILE A 65 -16.09 -17.08 14.11
CA ILE A 65 -15.15 -17.00 12.97
C ILE A 65 -14.27 -18.25 12.90
N THR A 66 -13.80 -18.75 14.05
CA THR A 66 -12.97 -19.95 14.10
C THR A 66 -13.76 -21.18 13.62
N ALA A 67 -15.02 -21.31 14.03
CA ALA A 67 -15.90 -22.37 13.56
C ALA A 67 -16.19 -22.27 12.05
N LEU A 68 -16.51 -21.08 11.55
CA LEU A 68 -16.73 -20.82 10.12
C LEU A 68 -15.49 -21.17 9.29
N LYS A 69 -14.29 -20.75 9.72
CA LYS A 69 -13.03 -21.12 9.06
C LYS A 69 -12.80 -22.62 9.00
N GLN A 70 -13.09 -23.33 10.09
CA GLN A 70 -12.98 -24.79 10.13
C GLN A 70 -13.96 -25.45 9.15
N ALA A 71 -15.21 -25.00 9.11
CA ALA A 71 -16.22 -25.50 8.18
C ALA A 71 -15.82 -25.24 6.72
N TYR A 72 -15.36 -24.03 6.41
CA TYR A 72 -14.92 -23.65 5.07
C TYR A 72 -13.73 -24.50 4.60
N ASN A 73 -12.72 -24.71 5.44
CA ASN A 73 -11.55 -25.56 5.13
C ASN A 73 -11.92 -27.04 4.89
N GLN A 74 -13.03 -27.50 5.45
CA GLN A 74 -13.54 -28.86 5.23
C GLN A 74 -14.38 -28.96 3.95
N ALA A 75 -15.12 -27.91 3.61
CA ALA A 75 -16.03 -27.87 2.48
C ALA A 75 -15.33 -27.56 1.15
N ILE A 76 -14.33 -26.67 1.16
CA ILE A 76 -13.66 -26.18 -0.04
C ILE A 76 -12.29 -26.87 -0.14
N GLY A 77 -12.11 -27.70 -1.16
CA GLY A 77 -10.79 -28.25 -1.48
C GLY A 77 -9.79 -27.11 -1.76
N ALA A 78 -8.52 -27.29 -1.39
CA ALA A 78 -7.49 -26.25 -1.35
C ALA A 78 -7.27 -25.38 -2.62
N ASN A 79 -7.95 -25.69 -3.74
CA ASN A 79 -7.77 -25.06 -5.04
C ASN A 79 -9.02 -24.33 -5.60
N ASP A 80 -10.13 -24.18 -4.86
CA ASP A 80 -11.34 -23.51 -5.37
C ASP A 80 -11.64 -22.16 -4.68
N TYR A 81 -10.75 -21.19 -4.88
CA TYR A 81 -10.93 -19.80 -4.45
C TYR A 81 -11.62 -18.97 -5.55
N SER A 82 -12.89 -19.27 -5.83
CA SER A 82 -13.72 -18.45 -6.71
C SER A 82 -14.05 -17.11 -6.03
N LEU A 83 -14.34 -16.07 -6.82
CA LEU A 83 -14.77 -14.76 -6.28
C LEU A 83 -16.09 -14.91 -5.50
N GLU A 84 -16.97 -15.79 -5.96
CA GLU A 84 -18.24 -16.11 -5.30
C GLU A 84 -18.02 -16.70 -3.91
N ASN A 85 -17.08 -17.63 -3.76
CA ASN A 85 -16.76 -18.21 -2.44
C ASN A 85 -16.22 -17.15 -1.47
N VAL A 86 -15.44 -16.18 -1.96
CA VAL A 86 -14.96 -15.05 -1.15
C VAL A 86 -16.11 -14.17 -0.68
N ILE A 87 -17.05 -13.83 -1.58
CA ILE A 87 -18.25 -13.03 -1.24
C ILE A 87 -19.11 -13.77 -0.21
N ASN A 88 -19.38 -15.05 -0.42
CA ASN A 88 -20.18 -15.86 0.50
C ASN A 88 -19.54 -15.95 1.90
N ALA A 89 -18.23 -16.21 1.97
CA ALA A 89 -17.51 -16.23 3.25
C ALA A 89 -17.57 -14.88 3.97
N ARG A 90 -17.47 -13.78 3.22
CA ARG A 90 -17.59 -12.42 3.76
C ARG A 90 -18.99 -12.16 4.32
N ASP A 91 -20.04 -12.61 3.64
CA ASP A 91 -21.42 -12.43 4.13
C ASP A 91 -21.68 -13.27 5.39
N GLU A 92 -21.15 -14.50 5.48
CA GLU A 92 -21.21 -15.30 6.72
C GLU A 92 -20.50 -14.62 7.90
N LEU A 93 -19.36 -13.97 7.64
CA LEU A 93 -18.65 -13.19 8.66
C LEU A 93 -19.49 -12.00 9.16
N ILE A 94 -20.23 -11.34 8.28
CA ILE A 94 -21.10 -10.22 8.66
C ILE A 94 -22.31 -10.70 9.45
N GLU A 95 -22.93 -11.80 9.04
CA GLU A 95 -24.01 -12.41 9.82
C GLU A 95 -23.53 -12.81 11.21
N ALA A 96 -22.30 -13.32 11.34
CA ALA A 96 -21.70 -13.60 12.64
C ALA A 96 -21.54 -12.33 13.49
N ARG A 97 -21.20 -11.17 12.91
CA ARG A 97 -21.12 -9.90 13.67
C ARG A 97 -22.49 -9.55 14.26
N TRP A 98 -23.56 -9.63 13.47
CA TRP A 98 -24.93 -9.30 13.90
C TRP A 98 -25.47 -10.21 15.01
N ARG A 99 -24.96 -11.44 15.14
CA ARG A 99 -25.36 -12.35 16.22
C ARG A 99 -24.84 -11.93 17.59
N PHE A 100 -23.69 -11.26 17.64
CA PHE A 100 -22.96 -11.03 18.89
C PHE A 100 -22.68 -9.57 19.20
N LEU A 101 -22.85 -8.66 18.24
CA LEU A 101 -22.53 -7.25 18.37
C LEU A 101 -23.75 -6.39 18.03
N SER A 102 -23.91 -5.27 18.73
CA SER A 102 -24.96 -4.30 18.42
C SER A 102 -24.64 -3.53 17.14
N LYS A 103 -25.66 -2.93 16.53
CA LYS A 103 -25.51 -2.05 15.35
C LYS A 103 -24.42 -0.98 15.54
N ASP A 104 -24.41 -0.33 16.69
CA ASP A 104 -23.48 0.77 16.96
C ASP A 104 -22.03 0.27 17.10
N VAL A 105 -21.84 -0.91 17.69
CA VAL A 105 -20.53 -1.57 17.75
C VAL A 105 -20.08 -1.97 16.35
N ILE A 106 -20.96 -2.56 15.54
CA ILE A 106 -20.63 -2.97 14.18
C ILE A 106 -20.23 -1.76 13.35
N ALA A 107 -20.99 -0.66 13.40
CA ALA A 107 -20.67 0.57 12.69
C ALA A 107 -19.32 1.15 13.15
N ALA A 108 -19.08 1.19 14.46
CA ALA A 108 -17.83 1.72 15.02
C ALA A 108 -16.61 0.85 14.72
N PHE A 109 -16.78 -0.47 14.62
CA PHE A 109 -15.69 -1.42 14.47
C PHE A 109 -15.40 -1.73 13.01
N PHE A 110 -16.42 -1.89 12.17
CA PHE A 110 -16.24 -2.50 10.84
C PHE A 110 -16.63 -1.60 9.67
N ALA A 111 -17.35 -0.48 9.87
CA ALA A 111 -17.86 0.30 8.74
C ALA A 111 -16.78 0.71 7.72
N GLN A 112 -15.62 1.19 8.19
CA GLN A 112 -14.52 1.58 7.29
C GLN A 112 -13.91 0.37 6.55
N GLU A 113 -13.84 -0.78 7.22
CA GLU A 113 -13.34 -2.03 6.63
C GLU A 113 -14.34 -2.58 5.61
N ASP A 114 -15.63 -2.54 5.93
CA ASP A 114 -16.72 -2.95 5.04
C ASP A 114 -16.79 -2.06 3.80
N ASP A 115 -16.64 -0.74 3.94
CA ASP A 115 -16.56 0.20 2.82
C ASP A 115 -15.42 -0.18 1.86
N TYR A 116 -14.24 -0.46 2.43
CA TYR A 116 -13.07 -0.86 1.65
C TYR A 116 -13.28 -2.21 0.95
N GLU A 117 -13.73 -3.23 1.68
CA GLU A 117 -13.96 -4.56 1.13
C GLU A 117 -15.04 -4.55 0.05
N ASN A 118 -16.16 -3.86 0.28
CA ASN A 118 -17.24 -3.69 -0.70
C ASN A 118 -16.71 -3.08 -2.01
N TYR A 119 -15.89 -2.03 -1.89
CA TYR A 119 -15.28 -1.39 -3.04
C TYR A 119 -14.36 -2.36 -3.80
N MET A 120 -13.45 -3.05 -3.10
CA MET A 120 -12.50 -3.97 -3.72
C MET A 120 -13.18 -5.18 -4.37
N LEU A 121 -14.21 -5.74 -3.74
CA LEU A 121 -15.03 -6.81 -4.31
C LEU A 121 -15.83 -6.33 -5.52
N GLY A 122 -16.34 -5.08 -5.49
CA GLY A 122 -16.99 -4.44 -6.63
C GLY A 122 -16.06 -4.33 -7.84
N ILE A 123 -14.84 -3.81 -7.65
CA ILE A 123 -13.81 -3.74 -8.69
C ILE A 123 -13.48 -5.12 -9.24
N ALA A 124 -13.26 -6.11 -8.35
CA ALA A 124 -12.95 -7.47 -8.76
C ALA A 124 -14.10 -8.10 -9.59
N SER A 125 -15.34 -7.86 -9.20
CA SER A 125 -16.54 -8.37 -9.89
C SER A 125 -16.65 -7.78 -11.29
N ILE A 126 -16.52 -6.46 -11.43
CA ILE A 126 -16.55 -5.77 -12.73
C ILE A 126 -15.40 -6.26 -13.63
N THR A 127 -14.20 -6.41 -13.06
CA THR A 127 -13.00 -6.82 -13.82
C THR A 127 -13.12 -8.24 -14.35
N LYS A 128 -13.66 -9.17 -13.54
CA LYS A 128 -13.85 -10.57 -13.92
C LYS A 128 -15.07 -10.83 -14.82
N ASP A 129 -15.99 -9.86 -14.94
CA ASP A 129 -17.16 -10.02 -15.79
C ASP A 129 -16.77 -10.07 -17.28
N ASN A 130 -16.87 -11.25 -17.89
CA ASN A 130 -16.54 -11.45 -19.30
C ASN A 130 -17.65 -11.01 -20.26
N SER A 131 -18.83 -10.62 -19.74
CA SER A 131 -19.92 -10.08 -20.55
C SER A 131 -19.76 -8.59 -20.87
N LEU A 132 -18.91 -7.88 -20.12
CA LEU A 132 -18.66 -6.46 -20.28
C LEU A 132 -17.48 -6.20 -21.23
N SER A 133 -17.67 -5.26 -22.17
CA SER A 133 -16.59 -4.67 -22.94
C SER A 133 -15.67 -3.82 -22.05
N LYS A 134 -14.49 -3.46 -22.56
CA LYS A 134 -13.56 -2.56 -21.84
C LYS A 134 -14.24 -1.24 -21.46
N GLU A 135 -14.93 -0.61 -22.41
CA GLU A 135 -15.65 0.65 -22.18
C GLU A 135 -16.77 0.50 -21.13
N GLN A 136 -17.50 -0.63 -21.15
CA GLN A 136 -18.52 -0.90 -20.14
C GLN A 136 -17.92 -1.10 -18.75
N LYS A 137 -16.77 -1.77 -18.64
CA LYS A 137 -16.03 -1.90 -17.38
C LYS A 137 -15.55 -0.55 -16.86
N ASP A 138 -14.97 0.28 -17.73
CA ASP A 138 -14.48 1.61 -17.37
C ASP A 138 -15.64 2.48 -16.84
N ASN A 139 -16.80 2.45 -17.51
CA ASN A 139 -18.00 3.15 -17.05
C ASN A 139 -18.53 2.61 -15.71
N ALA A 140 -18.54 1.29 -15.51
CA ALA A 140 -18.99 0.67 -14.26
C ALA A 140 -18.05 1.00 -13.08
N ILE A 141 -16.74 0.99 -13.31
CA ILE A 141 -15.75 1.40 -12.31
C ILE A 141 -15.89 2.88 -11.97
N SER A 142 -16.11 3.74 -12.97
CA SER A 142 -16.36 5.16 -12.75
C SER A 142 -17.58 5.39 -11.86
N LEU A 143 -18.70 4.69 -12.14
CA LEU A 143 -19.89 4.75 -11.29
C LEU A 143 -19.60 4.26 -9.86
N LEU A 144 -18.88 3.15 -9.70
CA LEU A 144 -18.49 2.63 -8.39
C LEU A 144 -17.66 3.66 -7.61
N ASN A 145 -16.72 4.35 -8.27
CA ASN A 145 -15.92 5.40 -7.65
C ASN A 145 -16.77 6.57 -7.16
N THR A 146 -17.85 6.93 -7.86
CA THR A 146 -18.76 8.02 -7.41
C THR A 146 -19.60 7.64 -6.19
N GLN A 147 -19.77 6.35 -5.92
CA GLN A 147 -20.54 5.83 -4.79
C GLN A 147 -19.65 5.52 -3.58
N ALA A 148 -18.34 5.35 -3.79
CA ALA A 148 -17.40 5.05 -2.73
C ALA A 148 -17.21 6.24 -1.77
N PRO A 149 -16.89 6.00 -0.49
CA PRO A 149 -16.54 7.06 0.44
C PRO A 149 -15.35 7.89 -0.03
N SER A 150 -15.39 9.20 0.19
CA SER A 150 -14.33 10.13 -0.27
C SER A 150 -12.96 9.77 0.28
N TRP A 151 -12.87 9.32 1.53
CA TRP A 151 -11.60 8.92 2.16
C TRP A 151 -10.89 7.81 1.39
N LEU A 152 -11.65 6.87 0.80
CA LEU A 152 -11.10 5.75 0.04
C LEU A 152 -10.55 6.23 -1.30
N ILE A 153 -11.32 7.07 -2.01
CA ILE A 153 -10.91 7.66 -3.29
C ILE A 153 -9.69 8.56 -3.13
N GLU A 154 -9.65 9.38 -2.07
CA GLU A 154 -8.52 10.23 -1.74
C GLU A 154 -7.26 9.41 -1.41
N GLN A 155 -7.41 8.34 -0.62
CA GLN A 155 -6.30 7.45 -0.29
C GLN A 155 -5.74 6.76 -1.55
N GLN A 156 -6.62 6.26 -2.43
CA GLN A 156 -6.20 5.62 -3.68
C GLN A 156 -5.51 6.61 -4.61
N LYS A 157 -6.07 7.81 -4.76
CA LYS A 157 -5.44 8.89 -5.55
C LYS A 157 -4.06 9.23 -5.00
N SER A 158 -3.93 9.41 -3.69
CA SER A 158 -2.64 9.69 -3.05
C SER A 158 -1.63 8.56 -3.25
N ALA A 159 -2.06 7.30 -3.12
CA ALA A 159 -1.22 6.14 -3.34
C ALA A 159 -0.75 6.00 -4.81
N ASN A 160 -1.59 6.40 -5.76
CA ASN A 160 -1.32 6.28 -7.20
C ASN A 160 -0.73 7.53 -7.84
N GLN A 161 -0.72 8.67 -7.16
CA GLN A 161 -0.27 9.98 -7.66
C GLN A 161 1.07 9.92 -8.40
N LEU A 162 2.05 9.19 -7.85
CA LEU A 162 3.37 9.06 -8.49
C LEU A 162 3.33 8.23 -9.78
N ASN A 163 2.50 7.19 -9.83
CA ASN A 163 2.35 6.35 -11.02
C ASN A 163 1.61 7.10 -12.12
N GLU A 164 0.53 7.80 -11.79
CA GLU A 164 -0.21 8.67 -12.70
C GLU A 164 0.70 9.77 -13.28
N TYR A 165 1.45 10.47 -12.41
CA TYR A 165 2.45 11.44 -12.84
C TYR A 165 3.47 10.82 -13.81
N ARG A 166 4.03 9.64 -13.50
CA ARG A 166 5.01 8.98 -14.38
C ARG A 166 4.44 8.63 -15.74
N GLN A 167 3.19 8.17 -15.77
CA GLN A 167 2.50 7.85 -17.01
C GLN A 167 2.32 9.11 -17.87
N HIS A 168 1.70 10.17 -17.32
CA HIS A 168 1.50 11.43 -18.03
C HIS A 168 2.83 12.07 -18.46
N HIS A 169 3.84 12.03 -17.59
CA HIS A 169 5.18 12.53 -17.91
C HIS A 169 5.78 11.76 -19.10
N SER A 170 5.67 10.42 -19.12
CA SER A 170 6.17 9.62 -20.23
C SER A 170 5.43 9.90 -21.53
N GLU A 171 4.10 10.08 -21.47
CA GLU A 171 3.27 10.42 -22.62
C GLU A 171 3.65 11.79 -23.18
N LEU A 172 3.79 12.83 -22.33
CA LEU A 172 4.22 14.16 -22.75
C LEU A 172 5.61 14.16 -23.40
N ILE A 173 6.58 13.47 -22.80
CA ILE A 173 7.93 13.35 -23.38
C ILE A 173 7.86 12.67 -24.76
N SER A 174 7.04 11.62 -24.92
CA SER A 174 6.88 10.93 -26.21
C SER A 174 6.26 11.80 -27.29
N GLN A 175 5.48 12.81 -26.89
CA GLN A 175 4.84 13.79 -27.77
C GLN A 175 5.74 15.02 -28.07
N GLY A 176 6.95 15.06 -27.49
CA GLY A 176 7.89 16.17 -27.69
C GLY A 176 7.57 17.41 -26.86
N ALA A 177 6.94 17.23 -25.69
CA ALA A 177 6.62 18.33 -24.79
C ALA A 177 7.83 19.19 -24.43
N SER A 178 7.59 20.50 -24.32
CA SER A 178 8.52 21.51 -23.85
C SER A 178 8.78 21.41 -22.35
N GLU A 179 9.87 22.04 -21.87
CA GLU A 179 10.19 22.11 -20.44
C GLU A 179 9.08 22.81 -19.64
N ASP A 180 8.41 23.81 -20.23
CA ASP A 180 7.30 24.53 -19.60
C ASP A 180 6.07 23.62 -19.40
N GLU A 181 5.76 22.73 -20.35
CA GLU A 181 4.68 21.76 -20.22
C GLU A 181 4.98 20.70 -19.15
N ILE A 182 6.22 20.23 -19.09
CA ILE A 182 6.67 19.30 -18.04
C ILE A 182 6.65 19.97 -16.66
N ARG A 183 7.05 21.24 -16.58
CA ARG A 183 6.98 22.06 -15.36
C ARG A 183 5.53 22.22 -14.91
N ALA A 184 4.62 22.57 -15.80
CA ALA A 184 3.20 22.72 -15.50
C ALA A 184 2.59 21.42 -14.94
N LEU A 185 2.91 20.27 -15.55
CA LEU A 185 2.48 18.96 -15.04
C LEU A 185 2.97 18.72 -13.60
N ARG A 186 4.24 19.02 -13.31
CA ARG A 186 4.82 18.84 -11.97
C ARG A 186 4.20 19.75 -10.92
N GLU A 187 3.91 20.99 -11.30
CA GLU A 187 3.28 21.97 -10.41
C GLU A 187 1.83 21.59 -10.09
N GLN A 188 1.10 21.08 -11.07
CA GLN A 188 -0.26 20.57 -10.90
C GLN A 188 -0.29 19.32 -10.00
N GLU A 189 0.61 18.36 -10.25
CA GLU A 189 0.59 17.10 -9.53
C GLU A 189 1.21 17.18 -8.14
N PHE A 190 2.19 18.05 -7.91
CA PHE A 190 2.88 18.15 -6.64
C PHE A 190 2.83 19.57 -6.07
N SER A 191 3.83 20.39 -6.38
CA SER A 191 3.95 21.78 -5.96
C SER A 191 5.03 22.47 -6.78
N ILE A 192 5.08 23.81 -6.71
CA ILE A 192 6.13 24.62 -7.33
C ILE A 192 7.52 24.21 -6.81
N ASP A 193 7.68 24.11 -5.48
CA ASP A 193 8.95 23.68 -4.87
C ASP A 193 9.37 22.27 -5.31
N ALA A 194 8.41 21.35 -5.47
CA ALA A 194 8.70 20.01 -5.96
C ALA A 194 9.13 20.02 -7.43
N SER A 195 8.47 20.84 -8.26
CA SER A 195 8.81 21.06 -9.67
C SER A 195 10.24 21.58 -9.82
N ASP A 196 10.63 22.62 -9.07
CA ASP A 196 11.97 23.20 -9.13
C ASP A 196 13.07 22.21 -8.71
N ARG A 197 12.82 21.39 -7.68
CA ARG A 197 13.73 20.31 -7.27
C ARG A 197 13.86 19.24 -8.35
N LEU A 198 12.78 18.87 -9.03
CA LEU A 198 12.80 17.90 -10.12
C LEU A 198 13.55 18.44 -11.33
N SER A 199 13.36 19.71 -11.69
CA SER A 199 14.12 20.36 -12.77
C SER A 199 15.62 20.42 -12.46
N THR A 200 15.98 20.72 -11.20
CA THR A 200 17.38 20.66 -10.76
C THR A 200 17.95 19.24 -10.89
N LEU A 201 17.18 18.22 -10.50
CA LEU A 201 17.58 16.83 -10.63
C LEU A 201 17.77 16.41 -12.10
N ASP A 202 16.92 16.90 -13.01
CA ASP A 202 17.05 16.61 -14.44
C ASP A 202 18.30 17.23 -15.04
N ALA A 203 18.62 18.49 -14.69
CA ALA A 203 19.87 19.12 -15.10
C ALA A 203 21.10 18.33 -14.60
N GLN A 204 21.08 17.86 -13.34
CA GLN A 204 22.14 17.00 -12.79
C GLN A 204 22.24 15.67 -13.53
N ARG A 205 21.10 15.06 -13.92
CA ARG A 205 21.06 13.81 -14.70
C ARG A 205 21.62 14.00 -16.10
N LEU A 206 21.33 15.12 -16.76
CA LEU A 206 21.85 15.44 -18.08
C LEU A 206 23.37 15.59 -18.04
N LEU A 207 23.89 16.36 -17.07
CA LEU A 207 25.34 16.53 -16.86
C LEU A 207 26.02 15.18 -16.55
N TRP A 208 25.39 14.33 -15.75
CA TRP A 208 25.86 12.98 -15.47
C TRP A 208 25.92 12.11 -16.74
N GLN A 209 24.85 12.13 -17.56
CA GLN A 209 24.80 11.38 -18.81
C GLN A 209 25.85 11.86 -19.81
N GLN A 210 26.06 13.18 -19.91
CA GLN A 210 27.10 13.75 -20.75
C GLN A 210 28.49 13.25 -20.33
N ARG A 211 28.86 13.39 -19.05
CA ARG A 211 30.13 12.90 -18.51
C ARG A 211 30.31 11.39 -18.75
N LEU A 212 29.25 10.61 -18.55
CA LEU A 212 29.28 9.17 -18.80
C LEU A 212 29.50 8.85 -20.28
N SER A 213 28.91 9.62 -21.19
CA SER A 213 29.07 9.45 -22.63
C SER A 213 30.50 9.79 -23.09
N GLU A 214 31.07 10.89 -22.59
CA GLU A 214 32.44 11.32 -22.85
C GLU A 214 33.44 10.26 -22.35
N TYR A 215 33.27 9.81 -21.12
CA TYR A 215 34.03 8.70 -20.53
C TYR A 215 33.98 7.43 -21.40
N ARG A 216 32.79 7.03 -21.90
CA ARG A 216 32.64 5.80 -22.68
C ARG A 216 33.36 5.85 -24.03
N VAL A 217 33.47 7.04 -24.64
CA VAL A 217 34.26 7.24 -25.87
C VAL A 217 35.75 7.05 -25.61
N GLU A 218 36.27 7.62 -24.51
CA GLU A 218 37.67 7.42 -24.11
C GLU A 218 37.95 5.97 -23.72
N LEU A 219 37.03 5.34 -22.98
CA LEU A 219 37.12 3.94 -22.57
C LEU A 219 37.25 3.00 -23.77
N ALA A 220 36.38 3.16 -24.77
CA ALA A 220 36.42 2.34 -25.98
C ALA A 220 37.76 2.47 -26.72
N THR A 221 38.39 3.65 -26.67
CA THR A 221 39.72 3.88 -27.26
C THR A 221 40.79 3.08 -26.52
N ILE A 222 40.81 3.14 -25.18
CA ILE A 222 41.78 2.39 -24.35
C ILE A 222 41.64 0.88 -24.59
N LEU A 223 40.41 0.37 -24.62
CA LEU A 223 40.13 -1.04 -24.85
C LEU A 223 40.59 -1.53 -26.23
N ALA A 224 40.64 -0.65 -27.23
CA ALA A 224 41.06 -0.98 -28.59
C ALA A 224 42.58 -0.94 -28.81
N ILE A 225 43.32 -0.09 -28.08
CA ILE A 225 44.74 0.16 -28.33
C ILE A 225 45.70 -0.61 -27.41
N GLU A 226 45.26 -0.98 -26.19
CA GLU A 226 46.12 -1.64 -25.20
C GLU A 226 45.72 -3.11 -25.00
N PRO A 227 46.49 -4.07 -25.56
CA PRO A 227 46.18 -5.50 -25.46
C PRO A 227 46.62 -6.14 -24.13
N ASP A 228 47.54 -5.52 -23.38
CA ASP A 228 47.91 -6.05 -22.05
C ASP A 228 46.83 -5.70 -21.02
N ARG A 229 46.24 -6.74 -20.41
CA ARG A 229 45.11 -6.55 -19.49
C ARG A 229 45.48 -5.76 -18.22
N GLN A 230 46.72 -5.89 -17.74
CA GLN A 230 47.14 -5.20 -16.53
C GLN A 230 47.38 -3.71 -16.81
N ALA A 231 48.06 -3.38 -17.91
CA ALA A 231 48.22 -2.00 -18.38
C ALA A 231 46.88 -1.36 -18.73
N GLN A 232 46.01 -2.08 -19.45
CA GLN A 232 44.66 -1.62 -19.80
C GLN A 232 43.84 -1.29 -18.55
N GLN A 233 43.83 -2.16 -17.54
CA GLN A 233 43.10 -1.93 -16.30
C GLN A 233 43.62 -0.68 -15.56
N ALA A 234 44.94 -0.49 -15.50
CA ALA A 234 45.52 0.71 -14.88
C ALA A 234 45.09 2.00 -15.61
N MET A 235 45.07 1.99 -16.95
CA MET A 235 44.62 3.13 -17.76
C MET A 235 43.11 3.40 -17.59
N VAL A 236 42.29 2.36 -17.45
CA VAL A 236 40.85 2.49 -17.16
C VAL A 236 40.61 3.09 -15.78
N ASP A 237 41.35 2.66 -14.76
CA ASP A 237 41.22 3.19 -13.40
C ASP A 237 41.65 4.66 -13.32
N GLU A 238 42.73 5.02 -14.02
CA GLU A 238 43.14 6.42 -14.17
C GLU A 238 42.06 7.24 -14.89
N LEU A 239 41.54 6.77 -16.03
CA LEU A 239 40.45 7.40 -16.77
C LEU A 239 39.23 7.66 -15.87
N ARG A 240 38.81 6.67 -15.09
CA ARG A 240 37.70 6.80 -14.15
C ARG A 240 37.96 7.84 -13.07
N SER A 241 39.18 7.91 -12.54
CA SER A 241 39.56 8.91 -11.53
C SER A 241 39.57 10.35 -12.07
N ARG A 242 39.83 10.53 -13.37
CA ARG A 242 39.75 11.84 -14.05
C ARG A 242 38.30 12.29 -14.23
N HIS A 243 37.40 11.36 -14.56
CA HIS A 243 36.01 11.66 -14.87
C HIS A 243 35.10 11.68 -13.65
N PHE A 244 35.36 10.89 -12.61
CA PHE A 244 34.41 10.59 -11.54
C PHE A 244 35.04 10.66 -10.14
N ASN A 245 34.25 11.11 -9.16
CA ASN A 245 34.64 11.00 -7.76
C ASN A 245 34.49 9.56 -7.23
N ALA A 246 34.98 9.28 -6.03
CA ALA A 246 34.99 7.92 -5.48
C ALA A 246 33.62 7.24 -5.38
N GLN A 247 32.52 7.97 -5.14
CA GLN A 247 31.17 7.39 -5.12
C GLN A 247 30.67 7.11 -6.54
N GLU A 248 30.88 8.06 -7.45
CA GLU A 248 30.53 7.94 -8.85
C GLU A 248 31.29 6.80 -9.53
N THR A 249 32.59 6.61 -9.23
CA THR A 249 33.39 5.48 -9.74
C THR A 249 32.77 4.13 -9.39
N ARG A 250 32.25 3.95 -8.17
CA ARG A 250 31.57 2.70 -7.79
C ARG A 250 30.32 2.46 -8.63
N ARG A 251 29.56 3.53 -8.91
CA ARG A 251 28.38 3.47 -9.77
C ARG A 251 28.74 3.15 -11.21
N VAL A 252 29.79 3.79 -11.76
CA VAL A 252 30.27 3.52 -13.12
C VAL A 252 30.79 2.09 -13.25
N ASN A 253 31.53 1.59 -12.27
CA ASN A 253 31.99 0.20 -12.25
C ASN A 253 30.82 -0.78 -12.36
N ALA A 254 29.74 -0.56 -11.60
CA ALA A 254 28.55 -1.40 -11.68
C ALA A 254 27.84 -1.31 -13.04
N LEU A 255 27.78 -0.11 -13.65
CA LEU A 255 27.20 0.09 -14.98
C LEU A 255 28.04 -0.59 -16.07
N ASP A 256 29.36 -0.51 -15.98
CA ASP A 256 30.27 -1.07 -16.98
C ASP A 256 30.34 -2.60 -16.88
N SER A 257 30.24 -3.20 -15.69
CA SER A 257 30.17 -4.67 -15.54
C SER A 257 28.93 -5.31 -16.20
N SER A 258 27.93 -4.51 -16.56
CA SER A 258 26.77 -4.96 -17.33
C SER A 258 26.90 -4.74 -18.84
N TYR A 259 27.95 -4.03 -19.27
CA TYR A 259 28.18 -3.57 -20.64
C TYR A 259 29.45 -4.16 -21.29
N LEU A 260 30.45 -4.50 -20.48
CA LEU A 260 31.71 -5.18 -20.84
C LEU A 260 31.64 -6.67 -20.50
#